data_AF-A0A7X6CJW8-F1
#
_entry.id   AF-A0A7X6CJW8-F1
#
_cell.length_a   1.000
_cell.length_b   1.000
_cell.length_c   1.000
_cell.angle_alpha   90.00
_cell.angle_beta   90.00
_cell.angle_gamma   90.00
#
_symmetry.space_group_name_H-M   'P 1'
#
loop_
_entity.id
_entity.type
_entity.pdbx_description
1 polymer ?
#
loop_
_entity_poly.entity_id
_entity_poly.type
_entity_poly.pdbx_seq_one_letter_code
_entity_poly.pdbx_strand_id
1 'polypeptide(L)'
;MENIQHPASSISFLPFCLLSDINFTMVDFLNLTPEADAFQIPVSGLPNGLLGVSGLGGNDTIQGSPIADRIFGNRGADRLFGQEGADTIRGGSGSDELAGGIGNDSLAGDRGGDWLRGGAGDDELQGGPGDDVLIGGSGRDRLLGGPGPTYLRSRRMQQSSQSIAPIALSILTRWREMRSHSPMA
;
A
#
# COMPACT_ATOMS: atom_id res chain seq x y z
N MET A 1 47.03 13.20 18.40
CA MET A 1 46.32 12.88 19.66
C MET A 1 45.14 13.84 19.68
N GLU A 2 43.89 13.45 19.47
CA GLU A 2 43.24 12.18 19.78
C GLU A 2 42.13 11.92 18.76
N ASN A 3 42.08 10.67 18.30
CA ASN A 3 41.02 10.11 17.47
C ASN A 3 39.88 9.75 18.42
N ILE A 4 38.87 10.62 18.58
CA ILE A 4 37.73 10.33 19.44
C ILE A 4 36.77 9.45 18.65
N GLN A 5 37.09 8.16 18.65
CA GLN A 5 36.23 7.09 18.23
C GLN A 5 35.17 6.93 19.32
N HIS A 6 33.99 7.52 19.13
CA HIS A 6 32.87 7.31 20.05
C HIS A 6 32.39 5.85 19.93
N PRO A 7 32.45 5.05 21.01
CA PRO A 7 31.92 3.70 20.98
C PRO A 7 30.39 3.77 20.84
N ALA A 8 29.87 2.92 19.95
CA ALA A 8 28.45 2.72 19.73
C ALA A 8 27.81 2.09 20.97
N SER A 9 27.51 2.90 21.98
CA SER A 9 26.79 2.47 23.18
C SER A 9 25.96 3.65 23.69
N SER A 10 24.62 3.50 23.60
CA SER A 10 23.61 4.27 24.32
C SER A 10 23.60 5.79 24.10
N ILE A 11 22.75 6.26 23.18
CA ILE A 11 22.22 7.63 23.26
C ILE A 11 21.25 7.64 24.45
N SER A 12 21.74 8.09 25.61
CA SER A 12 20.89 8.40 26.76
C SER A 12 19.99 9.57 26.40
N PHE A 13 18.70 9.42 26.69
CA PHE A 13 17.69 10.47 26.63
C PHE A 13 18.24 11.79 27.19
N LEU A 14 18.47 12.77 26.32
CA LEU A 14 18.60 14.16 26.75
C LEU A 14 17.20 14.78 26.80
N PRO A 15 16.79 15.36 27.94
CA PRO A 15 15.48 15.98 28.06
C PRO A 15 15.48 17.28 27.25
N PHE A 16 14.47 17.47 26.41
CA PHE A 16 14.15 18.77 25.80
C PHE A 16 15.32 19.46 25.08
N CYS A 17 15.75 18.90 23.95
CA CYS A 17 16.40 19.73 22.94
C CYS A 17 15.30 20.46 22.14
N LEU A 18 15.33 21.80 22.14
CA LEU A 18 14.45 22.62 21.31
C LEU A 18 14.71 22.26 19.84
N LEU A 19 13.64 21.89 19.13
CA LEU A 19 13.63 21.51 17.71
C LEU A 19 14.16 22.59 16.75
N SER A 20 14.59 23.76 17.23
CA SER A 20 15.13 24.86 16.43
C SER A 20 16.57 24.64 15.95
N ASP A 21 17.33 23.75 16.60
CA ASP A 21 18.78 23.66 16.40
C ASP A 21 19.19 22.49 15.49
N ILE A 22 18.22 21.71 14.99
CA ILE A 22 18.48 20.64 14.02
C ILE A 22 18.48 21.26 12.62
N ASN A 23 19.68 21.54 12.11
CA ASN A 23 19.87 21.97 10.73
C ASN A 23 19.67 20.75 9.80
N PHE A 24 18.45 20.54 9.29
CA PHE A 24 18.03 19.43 8.42
C PHE A 24 18.63 19.46 7.00
N THR A 25 19.94 19.75 6.86
CA THR A 25 20.63 19.68 5.56
C THR A 25 21.37 18.36 5.33
N MET A 26 21.46 17.52 6.34
CA MET A 26 21.92 16.15 6.22
C MET A 26 21.28 15.38 7.37
N VAL A 27 20.23 14.61 7.08
CA VAL A 27 19.73 13.64 8.05
C VAL A 27 20.81 12.57 8.13
N ASP A 28 21.77 12.74 9.03
CA ASP A 28 22.60 11.64 9.47
C ASP A 28 21.64 10.55 9.91
N PHE A 29 21.70 9.42 9.21
CA PHE A 29 21.00 8.21 9.55
C PHE A 29 21.47 7.84 10.96
N LEU A 30 20.74 8.30 11.98
CA LEU A 30 20.94 7.83 13.33
C LEU A 30 20.72 6.33 13.26
N ASN A 31 21.81 5.61 13.45
CA ASN A 31 21.91 4.17 13.42
C ASN A 31 21.19 3.65 14.68
N LEU A 32 19.87 3.82 14.69
CA LEU A 32 18.98 3.27 15.70
C LEU A 32 19.00 1.76 15.49
N THR A 33 19.11 1.02 16.58
CA THR A 33 19.14 -0.45 16.57
C THR A 33 17.94 -0.99 15.76
N PRO A 34 18.04 -2.19 15.16
CA PRO A 34 16.96 -2.80 14.36
C PRO A 34 15.66 -3.13 15.14
N GLU A 35 15.55 -2.62 16.36
CA GLU A 35 14.51 -2.82 17.37
C GLU A 35 13.93 -1.49 17.87
N ALA A 36 14.37 -0.35 17.31
CA ALA A 36 13.94 0.96 17.76
C ALA A 36 12.60 1.32 17.12
N ASP A 37 11.52 1.23 17.91
CA ASP A 37 10.19 1.77 17.57
C ASP A 37 10.33 3.20 16.99
N ALA A 38 9.76 3.46 15.81
CA ALA A 38 9.96 4.68 15.04
C ALA A 38 10.06 5.97 15.88
N PHE A 39 11.19 6.67 15.72
CA PHE A 39 11.21 8.11 15.93
C PHE A 39 10.35 8.74 14.83
N GLN A 40 9.09 9.03 15.13
CA GLN A 40 8.25 9.83 14.26
C GLN A 40 8.95 11.18 14.04
N ILE A 41 9.56 11.38 12.88
CA ILE A 41 9.84 12.73 12.40
C ILE A 41 8.50 13.23 11.87
N PRO A 42 7.80 14.16 12.56
CA PRO A 42 6.64 14.81 11.96
C PRO A 42 7.14 15.60 10.76
N VAL A 43 6.95 15.06 9.55
CA VAL A 43 7.34 15.70 8.28
C VAL A 43 6.34 16.76 7.81
N SER A 44 5.36 17.11 8.64
CA SER A 44 4.43 18.20 8.39
C SER A 44 5.17 19.54 8.34
N GLY A 45 5.59 19.97 7.14
CA GLY A 45 6.09 21.33 6.90
C GLY A 45 7.44 21.48 6.21
N LEU A 46 8.01 20.41 5.65
CA LEU A 46 9.24 20.52 4.84
C LEU A 46 8.90 20.94 3.39
N PRO A 47 9.42 22.08 2.89
CA PRO A 47 8.88 22.75 1.71
C PRO A 47 9.11 22.09 0.35
N ASN A 48 9.74 20.92 0.25
CA ASN A 48 10.12 20.33 -1.03
C ASN A 48 9.73 18.84 -1.07
N GLY A 49 8.74 18.49 -1.90
CA GLY A 49 8.13 17.17 -2.04
C GLY A 49 9.04 16.06 -2.56
N LEU A 50 10.04 15.72 -1.76
CA LEU A 50 10.92 14.59 -1.95
C LEU A 50 11.40 14.11 -0.57
N LEU A 51 10.47 13.69 0.28
CA LEU A 51 10.84 13.09 1.56
C LEU A 51 10.60 11.59 1.49
N GLY A 52 11.70 10.85 1.50
CA GLY A 52 11.70 9.45 1.85
C GLY A 52 11.53 9.32 3.36
N VAL A 53 10.41 8.75 3.84
CA VAL A 53 10.17 8.45 5.24
C VAL A 53 10.37 6.94 5.45
N SER A 54 11.18 6.55 6.44
CA SER A 54 11.54 5.14 6.68
C SER A 54 11.35 4.77 8.15
N GLY A 55 10.61 3.69 8.43
CA GLY A 55 10.35 3.16 9.78
C GLY A 55 11.53 2.44 10.42
N LEU A 56 12.39 1.85 9.59
CA LEU A 56 13.56 1.02 9.96
C LEU A 56 13.22 -0.40 10.37
N GLY A 57 12.81 -0.65 11.61
CA GLY A 57 12.53 -2.00 12.08
C GLY A 57 11.75 -1.94 13.37
N GLY A 58 10.84 -2.90 13.57
CA GLY A 58 9.83 -2.78 14.62
C GLY A 58 8.48 -2.44 13.98
N ASN A 59 7.46 -2.18 14.80
CA ASN A 59 6.13 -1.90 14.27
C ASN A 59 5.92 -0.39 14.21
N ASP A 60 5.91 0.17 13.02
CA ASP A 60 5.94 1.62 12.84
C ASP A 60 4.56 2.20 12.47
N THR A 61 4.35 3.49 12.77
CA THR A 61 3.19 4.24 12.28
C THR A 61 3.66 5.52 11.61
N ILE A 62 3.58 5.54 10.28
CA ILE A 62 4.08 6.61 9.43
C ILE A 62 2.91 7.28 8.71
N GLN A 63 2.84 8.59 8.83
CA GLN A 63 1.88 9.42 8.12
C GLN A 63 2.62 10.38 7.19
N GLY A 64 2.26 10.32 5.91
CA GLY A 64 2.68 11.22 4.86
C GLY A 64 2.01 12.59 4.97
N SER A 65 2.11 13.34 3.89
CA SER A 65 1.75 14.72 3.72
C SER A 65 0.76 14.87 2.56
N PRO A 66 0.17 16.04 2.32
CA PRO A 66 -0.77 16.24 1.21
C PRO A 66 -0.11 16.33 -0.19
N ILE A 67 1.13 15.86 -0.34
CA ILE A 67 1.88 15.85 -1.60
C ILE A 67 2.51 14.48 -1.78
N ALA A 68 3.03 14.20 -2.99
CA ALA A 68 3.67 12.92 -3.29
C ALA A 68 4.80 12.55 -2.33
N ASP A 69 4.64 11.42 -1.65
CA ASP A 69 5.56 10.88 -0.65
C ASP A 69 6.21 9.56 -1.07
N ARG A 70 7.32 9.23 -0.41
CA ARG A 70 7.97 7.91 -0.52
C ARG A 70 8.10 7.33 0.88
N ILE A 71 7.32 6.30 1.20
CA ILE A 71 7.23 5.73 2.56
C ILE A 71 7.71 4.28 2.55
N PHE A 72 8.56 3.91 3.50
CA PHE A 72 9.12 2.57 3.66
C PHE A 72 8.98 2.07 5.10
N GLY A 73 8.23 0.99 5.33
CA GLY A 73 8.12 0.35 6.66
C GLY A 73 9.38 -0.42 7.02
N ASN A 74 9.83 -1.30 6.11
CA ASN A 74 10.95 -2.23 6.19
C ASN A 74 10.65 -3.52 6.95
N ARG A 75 10.80 -3.58 8.28
CA ARG A 75 10.60 -4.83 9.05
C ARG A 75 9.64 -4.57 10.18
N GLY A 76 8.70 -5.48 10.39
CA GLY A 76 7.72 -5.43 11.46
C GLY A 76 6.33 -5.21 10.86
N ALA A 77 5.32 -5.11 11.72
CA ALA A 77 3.95 -4.88 11.31
C ALA A 77 3.66 -3.38 11.29
N ASP A 78 3.73 -2.79 10.10
CA ASP A 78 3.74 -1.34 9.93
C ASP A 78 2.37 -0.78 9.55
N ARG A 79 2.16 0.50 9.86
CA ARG A 79 0.95 1.26 9.47
C ARG A 79 1.37 2.51 8.71
N LEU A 80 1.16 2.50 7.39
CA LEU A 80 1.71 3.47 6.46
C LEU A 80 0.59 4.19 5.71
N PHE A 81 0.53 5.52 5.83
CA PHE A 81 -0.56 6.34 5.26
C PHE A 81 0.00 7.46 4.37
N GLY A 82 -0.36 7.46 3.08
CA GLY A 82 0.08 8.47 2.08
C GLY A 82 -0.60 9.83 2.25
N GLN A 83 -1.93 9.84 2.43
CA GLN A 83 -2.81 11.02 2.48
C GLN A 83 -3.28 11.49 1.11
N GLU A 84 -2.82 12.64 0.63
CA GLU A 84 -3.13 13.16 -0.70
C GLU A 84 -1.82 13.21 -1.48
N GLY A 85 -1.84 12.93 -2.78
CA GLY A 85 -0.61 12.92 -3.56
C GLY A 85 -0.55 11.74 -4.50
N ALA A 86 0.59 11.56 -5.15
CA ALA A 86 0.86 10.32 -5.89
C ALA A 86 1.96 9.61 -5.11
N ASP A 87 1.56 8.74 -4.19
CA ASP A 87 2.44 8.22 -3.17
C ASP A 87 3.07 6.90 -3.58
N THR A 88 4.30 6.66 -3.11
CA THR A 88 4.96 5.36 -3.22
C THR A 88 5.15 4.79 -1.81
N ILE A 89 4.42 3.75 -1.48
CA ILE A 89 4.39 3.15 -0.13
C ILE A 89 4.83 1.70 -0.21
N ARG A 90 5.77 1.30 0.66
CA ARG A 90 6.31 -0.07 0.72
C ARG A 90 6.34 -0.58 2.15
N GLY A 91 5.60 -1.66 2.43
CA GLY A 91 5.49 -2.31 3.74
C GLY A 91 6.80 -2.98 4.14
N GLY A 92 7.21 -4.00 3.39
CA GLY A 92 8.51 -4.64 3.53
C GLY A 92 8.38 -6.07 4.03
N SER A 93 8.60 -6.33 5.31
CA SER A 93 8.41 -7.67 5.86
C SER A 93 7.64 -7.59 7.15
N GLY A 94 6.53 -8.32 7.23
CA GLY A 94 5.68 -8.33 8.41
C GLY A 94 4.23 -8.50 8.01
N SER A 95 3.31 -7.83 8.67
CA SER A 95 1.91 -7.83 8.26
C SER A 95 1.45 -6.40 8.32
N ASP A 96 1.47 -5.76 7.16
CA ASP A 96 1.46 -4.31 7.06
C ASP A 96 0.08 -3.78 6.68
N GLU A 97 -0.25 -2.59 7.17
CA GLU A 97 -1.43 -1.81 6.80
C GLU A 97 -1.00 -0.61 5.95
N LEU A 98 -1.30 -0.65 4.65
CA LEU A 98 -0.94 0.41 3.70
C LEU A 98 -2.20 1.11 3.17
N ALA A 99 -2.22 2.44 3.23
CA ALA A 99 -3.25 3.26 2.61
C ALA A 99 -2.63 4.39 1.78
N GLY A 100 -2.96 4.44 0.48
CA GLY A 100 -2.55 5.51 -0.43
C GLY A 100 -3.29 6.81 -0.10
N GLY A 101 -4.61 6.81 -0.34
CA GLY A 101 -5.48 7.91 0.02
C GLY A 101 -6.11 8.55 -1.21
N ILE A 102 -5.83 9.81 -1.47
CA ILE A 102 -6.31 10.53 -2.67
C ILE A 102 -5.14 10.72 -3.63
N GLY A 103 -5.34 10.28 -4.87
CA GLY A 103 -4.42 10.43 -5.98
C GLY A 103 -4.04 9.08 -6.56
N ASN A 104 -3.01 9.04 -7.40
CA ASN A 104 -2.63 7.81 -8.11
C ASN A 104 -1.45 7.18 -7.39
N ASP A 105 -1.73 6.18 -6.56
CA ASP A 105 -0.76 5.66 -5.61
C ASP A 105 -0.14 4.33 -6.06
N SER A 106 1.08 4.04 -5.59
CA SER A 106 1.79 2.79 -5.79
C SER A 106 2.08 2.14 -4.43
N LEU A 107 1.38 1.05 -4.11
CA LEU A 107 1.47 0.35 -2.83
C LEU A 107 2.07 -1.05 -3.03
N ALA A 108 3.07 -1.41 -2.24
CA ALA A 108 3.65 -2.74 -2.20
C ALA A 108 3.71 -3.27 -0.76
N GLY A 109 3.03 -4.39 -0.48
CA GLY A 109 3.09 -5.07 0.83
C GLY A 109 4.43 -5.78 1.04
N ASP A 110 4.94 -6.39 -0.02
CA ASP A 110 6.10 -7.29 -0.03
C ASP A 110 5.85 -8.60 0.74
N ARG A 111 6.55 -8.89 1.83
CA ARG A 111 6.47 -10.21 2.50
C ARG A 111 5.53 -10.18 3.69
N GLY A 112 4.58 -11.10 3.66
CA GLY A 112 3.70 -11.46 4.77
C GLY A 112 2.25 -11.20 4.42
N GLY A 113 1.37 -11.17 5.42
CA GLY A 113 -0.07 -11.01 5.17
C GLY A 113 -0.48 -9.55 5.25
N ASP A 114 -0.59 -8.89 4.10
CA ASP A 114 -0.70 -7.44 4.06
C ASP A 114 -2.12 -6.94 3.74
N TRP A 115 -2.46 -5.75 4.24
CA TRP A 115 -3.72 -5.07 3.96
C TRP A 115 -3.47 -3.76 3.20
N LEU A 116 -3.75 -3.77 1.90
CA LEU A 116 -3.49 -2.64 1.01
C LEU A 116 -4.79 -1.97 0.57
N ARG A 117 -4.86 -0.65 0.71
CA ARG A 117 -5.98 0.17 0.25
C ARG A 117 -5.48 1.33 -0.62
N GLY A 118 -5.84 1.34 -1.90
CA GLY A 118 -5.50 2.41 -2.84
C GLY A 118 -6.19 3.71 -2.46
N GLY A 119 -7.52 3.72 -2.54
CA GLY A 119 -8.31 4.87 -2.14
C GLY A 119 -9.04 5.48 -3.33
N ALA A 120 -8.76 6.74 -3.64
CA ALA A 120 -9.38 7.45 -4.74
C ALA A 120 -8.34 7.85 -5.78
N GLY A 121 -8.44 7.32 -6.99
CA GLY A 121 -7.52 7.56 -8.08
C GLY A 121 -7.21 6.26 -8.81
N ASP A 122 -6.32 6.32 -9.79
CA ASP A 122 -5.90 5.14 -10.53
C ASP A 122 -4.66 4.54 -9.84
N ASP A 123 -4.88 3.54 -8.98
CA ASP A 123 -3.85 2.98 -8.09
C ASP A 123 -3.20 1.69 -8.61
N GLU A 124 -1.95 1.45 -8.21
CA GLU A 124 -1.26 0.17 -8.38
C GLU A 124 -0.97 -0.48 -7.03
N LEU A 125 -1.59 -1.64 -6.74
CA LEU A 125 -1.40 -2.37 -5.49
C LEU A 125 -0.75 -3.73 -5.78
N GLN A 126 0.31 -4.05 -5.06
CA GLN A 126 1.00 -5.34 -5.09
C GLN A 126 1.09 -5.92 -3.69
N GLY A 127 0.44 -7.06 -3.43
CA GLY A 127 0.53 -7.78 -2.15
C GLY A 127 1.94 -8.31 -1.95
N GLY A 128 2.28 -9.36 -2.70
CA GLY A 128 3.59 -10.01 -2.64
C GLY A 128 3.43 -11.43 -2.11
N PRO A 129 4.46 -12.03 -1.49
CA PRO A 129 4.30 -13.34 -0.87
C PRO A 129 3.51 -13.27 0.44
N GLY A 130 2.37 -13.97 0.50
CA GLY A 130 1.58 -14.14 1.72
C GLY A 130 0.07 -14.08 1.48
N ASP A 131 -0.67 -13.98 2.59
CA ASP A 131 -2.15 -13.93 2.57
C ASP A 131 -2.61 -12.47 2.56
N ASP A 132 -2.76 -11.90 1.37
CA ASP A 132 -3.00 -10.46 1.21
C ASP A 132 -4.45 -10.08 0.95
N VAL A 133 -4.81 -8.87 1.37
CA VAL A 133 -6.09 -8.21 1.08
C VAL A 133 -5.83 -6.91 0.34
N LEU A 134 -6.29 -6.81 -0.90
CA LEU A 134 -6.11 -5.61 -1.73
C LEU A 134 -7.46 -4.99 -2.05
N ILE A 135 -7.61 -3.70 -1.73
CA ILE A 135 -8.80 -2.90 -1.94
C ILE A 135 -8.41 -1.68 -2.79
N GLY A 136 -8.66 -1.72 -4.09
CA GLY A 136 -8.32 -0.62 -4.99
C GLY A 136 -9.06 0.68 -4.64
N GLY A 137 -10.39 0.61 -4.52
CA GLY A 137 -11.21 1.76 -4.14
C GLY A 137 -11.98 2.33 -5.32
N SER A 138 -11.88 3.63 -5.58
CA SER A 138 -12.50 4.29 -6.73
C SER A 138 -11.45 4.68 -7.76
N GLY A 139 -11.65 4.26 -9.01
CA GLY A 139 -10.74 4.57 -10.10
C GLY A 139 -10.46 3.34 -10.96
N ARG A 140 -9.36 3.38 -11.70
CA ARG A 140 -8.88 2.29 -12.56
C ARG A 140 -7.67 1.59 -11.94
N ASP A 141 -7.94 0.87 -10.87
CA ASP A 141 -6.90 0.22 -10.07
C ASP A 141 -6.36 -1.05 -10.76
N ARG A 142 -5.05 -1.29 -10.56
CA ARG A 142 -4.37 -2.54 -10.88
C ARG A 142 -3.98 -3.26 -9.60
N LEU A 143 -4.55 -4.44 -9.36
CA LEU A 143 -4.29 -5.24 -8.16
C LEU A 143 -3.54 -6.52 -8.52
N LEU A 144 -2.37 -6.72 -7.94
CA LEU A 144 -1.54 -7.90 -8.10
C LEU A 144 -1.32 -8.58 -6.75
N GLY A 145 -1.92 -9.75 -6.55
CA GLY A 145 -1.81 -10.48 -5.28
C GLY A 145 -0.40 -10.98 -4.97
N GLY A 146 0.29 -11.56 -5.95
CA GLY A 146 1.55 -12.27 -5.70
C GLY A 146 1.34 -13.73 -5.28
N PRO A 147 2.39 -14.41 -4.79
CA PRO A 147 2.30 -15.82 -4.39
C PRO A 147 1.54 -15.99 -3.07
N GLY A 148 0.37 -16.64 -3.12
CA GLY A 148 -0.43 -16.95 -1.94
C GLY A 148 -1.93 -16.75 -2.19
N PRO A 149 -2.78 -17.10 -1.22
CA PRO A 149 -4.18 -16.70 -1.18
C PRO A 149 -4.32 -15.16 -1.13
N THR A 150 -4.88 -14.56 -2.18
CA THR A 150 -5.15 -13.10 -2.20
C THR A 150 -6.64 -12.82 -2.31
N TYR A 151 -7.15 -11.92 -1.47
CA TYR A 151 -8.52 -11.40 -1.55
C TYR A 151 -8.54 -10.02 -2.22
N LEU A 152 -9.01 -9.98 -3.47
CA LEU A 152 -9.12 -8.75 -4.25
C LEU A 152 -10.54 -8.19 -4.17
N ARG A 153 -10.70 -6.93 -3.76
CA ARG A 153 -11.98 -6.22 -3.81
C ARG A 153 -11.89 -5.00 -4.74
N SER A 154 -12.24 -5.21 -6.00
CA SER A 154 -12.43 -4.14 -7.00
C SER A 154 -13.89 -4.06 -7.45
N ARG A 155 -14.45 -2.85 -7.61
CA ARG A 155 -15.84 -2.65 -8.07
C ARG A 155 -16.10 -3.10 -9.51
N ARG A 156 -15.07 -3.48 -10.28
CA ARG A 156 -15.24 -3.78 -11.72
C ARG A 156 -15.60 -5.25 -12.04
N MET A 157 -15.56 -6.16 -11.07
CA MET A 157 -15.91 -7.58 -11.28
C MET A 157 -17.39 -7.92 -11.02
N GLN A 158 -18.30 -6.93 -10.98
CA GLN A 158 -19.75 -7.18 -10.93
C GLN A 158 -20.46 -7.05 -12.28
N GLN A 159 -19.81 -6.55 -13.35
CA GLN A 159 -20.47 -6.38 -14.66
C GLN A 159 -20.02 -7.37 -15.76
N SER A 160 -18.86 -8.02 -15.63
CA SER A 160 -18.41 -9.03 -16.62
C SER A 160 -19.08 -10.40 -16.45
N SER A 161 -19.55 -10.74 -15.25
CA SER A 161 -20.25 -12.03 -15.00
C SER A 161 -21.76 -11.99 -15.29
N GLN A 162 -22.34 -10.83 -15.66
CA GLN A 162 -23.78 -10.71 -15.98
C GLN A 162 -24.10 -10.60 -17.48
N SER A 163 -23.14 -10.89 -18.38
CA SER A 163 -23.36 -10.75 -19.84
C SER A 163 -23.18 -12.02 -20.67
N ILE A 164 -23.32 -13.22 -20.07
CA ILE A 164 -23.48 -14.49 -20.83
C ILE A 164 -24.94 -14.97 -20.86
N ALA A 165 -25.92 -14.06 -20.85
CA ALA A 165 -27.30 -14.40 -21.13
C ALA A 165 -27.98 -13.34 -22.00
N PRO A 166 -27.73 -13.37 -23.32
CA PRO A 166 -28.90 -13.49 -24.19
C PRO A 166 -28.76 -14.52 -25.32
N ILE A 167 -27.71 -15.36 -25.34
CA ILE A 167 -27.61 -16.44 -26.36
C ILE A 167 -28.42 -17.68 -25.95
N ALA A 168 -28.67 -17.89 -24.65
CA ALA A 168 -29.49 -19.02 -24.18
C ALA A 168 -30.98 -18.91 -24.57
N LEU A 169 -31.49 -17.70 -24.84
CA LEU A 169 -32.91 -17.51 -25.16
C LEU A 169 -33.23 -17.68 -26.66
N SER A 170 -32.25 -17.50 -27.56
CA SER A 170 -32.47 -17.70 -29.00
C SER A 170 -32.53 -19.18 -29.39
N ILE A 171 -31.76 -20.04 -28.70
CA ILE A 171 -31.77 -21.49 -28.96
C ILE A 171 -33.06 -22.13 -28.41
N LEU A 172 -33.53 -21.74 -27.23
CA LEU A 172 -34.73 -22.32 -26.63
C LEU A 172 -36.02 -21.93 -27.37
N THR A 173 -36.05 -20.76 -28.00
CA THR A 173 -37.23 -20.31 -28.77
C THR A 173 -37.33 -21.08 -30.10
N ARG A 174 -36.20 -21.42 -30.73
CA ARG A 174 -36.17 -22.16 -32.01
C ARG A 174 -36.56 -23.65 -31.88
N TRP A 175 -36.32 -24.26 -30.71
CA TRP A 175 -36.75 -25.64 -30.43
C TRP A 175 -38.25 -25.78 -30.13
N ARG A 176 -38.95 -24.68 -29.80
CA ARG A 176 -40.39 -24.68 -29.53
C ARG A 176 -41.23 -24.56 -30.81
N GLU A 177 -40.68 -23.96 -31.86
CA GLU A 177 -41.31 -23.88 -33.20
C GLU A 177 -41.08 -25.14 -34.05
N MET A 178 -39.93 -25.82 -33.91
CA MET A 178 -39.66 -27.07 -34.65
C MET A 178 -40.51 -28.27 -34.21
N ARG A 179 -41.12 -28.24 -33.02
CA ARG A 179 -42.00 -29.34 -32.53
C ARG A 179 -43.49 -29.18 -32.89
N SER A 180 -43.89 -28.08 -33.54
CA SER A 180 -45.30 -27.89 -33.98
C SER A 180 -45.57 -28.29 -35.42
N HIS A 181 -44.54 -28.59 -36.23
CA HIS A 181 -44.69 -29.04 -37.61
C HIS A 181 -44.26 -30.50 -37.76
N SER A 182 -45.10 -31.42 -37.27
CA SER A 182 -45.10 -32.79 -37.77
C SER A 182 -45.82 -32.83 -39.12
N PRO A 183 -45.23 -33.38 -40.19
CA PRO A 183 -45.94 -33.54 -41.45
C PRO A 183 -47.09 -34.54 -41.28
N MET A 184 -48.31 -34.08 -41.55
CA MET A 184 -49.46 -34.95 -41.81
C MET A 184 -49.17 -35.78 -43.07
N ALA A 185 -49.51 -37.06 -43.01
CA ALA A 185 -49.50 -37.98 -44.15
C ALA A 185 -50.40 -37.50 -45.30
#